data_AF-Q5C299-F1
#
_entry.id   AF-Q5C299-F1
#
_cell.length_a   1.000
_cell.length_b   1.000
_cell.length_c   1.000
_cell.angle_alpha   90.00
_cell.angle_beta   90.00
_cell.angle_gamma   90.00
#
_symmetry.space_group_name_H-M   'P 1'
#
loop_
_entity.id
_entity.type
_entity.pdbx_description
1 polymer ?
#
loop_
_entity_poly.entity_id
_entity_poly.type
_entity_poly.pdbx_seq_one_letter_code
_entity_poly.pdbx_strand_id
1 'polypeptide(L)'
;MNLTSAIRFNKVCSCRWQTKFVMCVQCIFYLVSYIPNTNSYFCIFGGYLLPPYFRFWTLLTSSFYNYSLTFLLLDLLTVFLMDKLLSGPYKWLELLRFSICINLFSSISVTLFLLFFAFTYDKNILFSYHVCGLVALLGGVTVLGRQMMSDKLLIGFPLGKIRYKHIPFISTLFFAVLFSIGLCTGVPFSLFVTGIFIAWTYLRFFQKHSNGLL
;
A
#
# COMPACT_ATOMS: atom_id res chain seq x y z
N MET A 1 -3.24 28.05 -23.18
CA MET A 1 -3.70 26.93 -22.32
C MET A 1 -5.20 27.11 -22.12
N ASN A 2 -6.03 26.31 -22.79
CA ASN A 2 -7.47 26.58 -22.92
C ASN A 2 -8.21 26.37 -21.60
N LEU A 3 -9.17 27.25 -21.28
CA LEU A 3 -9.96 27.22 -20.04
C LEU A 3 -10.65 25.86 -19.84
N THR A 4 -11.12 25.24 -20.91
CA THR A 4 -11.72 23.89 -20.92
C THR A 4 -10.73 22.77 -20.62
N SER A 5 -9.48 22.88 -21.08
CA SER A 5 -8.41 21.94 -20.69
C SER A 5 -8.01 22.14 -19.22
N ALA A 6 -7.98 23.38 -18.72
CA ALA A 6 -7.67 23.68 -17.34
C ALA A 6 -8.77 23.17 -16.39
N ILE A 7 -10.05 23.35 -16.73
CA ILE A 7 -11.19 22.83 -15.95
C ILE A 7 -11.22 21.30 -15.95
N ARG A 8 -10.95 20.66 -17.11
CA ARG A 8 -10.83 19.20 -17.20
C ARG A 8 -9.66 18.69 -16.35
N PHE A 9 -8.52 19.36 -16.38
CA PHE A 9 -7.35 19.02 -15.58
C PHE A 9 -7.62 19.20 -14.08
N ASN A 10 -8.30 20.28 -13.68
CA ASN A 10 -8.65 20.55 -12.30
C ASN A 10 -9.64 19.49 -11.75
N LYS A 11 -10.58 19.03 -12.57
CA LYS A 11 -11.48 17.92 -12.23
C LYS A 11 -10.75 16.57 -12.14
N VAL A 12 -9.72 16.36 -12.96
CA VAL A 12 -8.85 15.16 -12.92
C VAL A 12 -7.92 15.18 -11.70
N CYS A 13 -7.40 16.33 -11.29
CA CYS A 13 -6.53 16.47 -10.10
C CYS A 13 -7.30 16.67 -8.79
N SER A 14 -8.59 16.96 -8.82
CA SER A 14 -9.38 17.16 -7.59
C SER A 14 -9.54 15.83 -6.83
N CYS A 15 -8.86 15.71 -5.70
CA CYS A 15 -9.07 14.65 -4.71
C CYS A 15 -10.08 15.09 -3.65
N ARG A 16 -10.74 14.12 -3.03
CA ARG A 16 -11.59 14.38 -1.85
C ARG A 16 -10.78 14.99 -0.72
N TRP A 17 -11.42 15.81 0.11
CA TRP A 17 -10.77 16.49 1.23
C TRP A 17 -10.16 15.49 2.24
N GLN A 18 -10.82 14.35 2.45
CA GLN A 18 -10.33 13.29 3.34
C GLN A 18 -9.02 12.69 2.84
N THR A 19 -8.88 12.51 1.52
CA THR A 19 -7.67 11.99 0.89
C THR A 19 -6.51 12.98 1.05
N LYS A 20 -6.77 14.27 0.84
CA LYS A 20 -5.78 15.34 1.09
C LYS A 20 -5.35 15.37 2.55
N PHE A 21 -6.29 15.19 3.48
CA PHE A 21 -5.99 15.11 4.91
C PHE A 21 -5.03 13.95 5.22
N VAL A 22 -5.30 12.74 4.69
CA VAL A 22 -4.40 11.59 4.87
C VAL A 22 -3.00 11.84 4.29
N MET A 23 -2.91 12.45 3.11
CA MET A 23 -1.63 12.84 2.51
C MET A 23 -0.86 13.85 3.38
N CYS A 24 -1.55 14.88 3.90
CA CYS A 24 -0.92 15.84 4.81
C CYS A 24 -0.40 15.17 6.08
N VAL A 25 -1.17 14.25 6.66
CA VAL A 25 -0.77 13.48 7.84
C VAL A 25 0.51 12.69 7.56
N GLN A 26 0.62 12.01 6.41
CA GLN A 26 1.84 11.29 6.03
C GLN A 26 3.05 12.22 5.90
N CYS A 27 2.88 13.40 5.30
CA CYS A 27 3.96 14.39 5.23
C CYS A 27 4.40 14.85 6.64
N ILE A 28 3.47 15.03 7.58
CA ILE A 28 3.80 15.37 8.97
C ILE A 28 4.58 14.23 9.62
N PHE A 29 4.15 12.97 9.48
CA PHE A 29 4.88 11.82 10.02
C PHE A 29 6.28 11.66 9.40
N TYR A 30 6.44 12.02 8.12
CA TYR A 30 7.74 12.09 7.49
C TYR A 30 8.64 13.17 8.11
N LEU A 31 8.10 14.35 8.42
CA LEU A 31 8.87 15.38 9.15
C LEU A 31 9.26 14.91 10.56
N VAL A 32 8.37 14.16 11.23
CA VAL A 32 8.65 13.55 12.54
C VAL A 32 9.76 12.49 12.44
N SER A 33 9.96 11.86 11.27
CA SER A 33 11.01 10.86 11.07
C SER A 33 12.44 11.38 11.26
N TYR A 34 12.66 12.69 11.14
CA TYR A 34 13.96 13.32 11.40
C TYR A 34 14.33 13.38 12.89
N ILE A 35 13.37 13.20 13.79
CA ILE A 35 13.63 13.15 15.24
C ILE A 35 14.29 11.80 15.56
N PRO A 36 15.42 11.78 16.29
CA PRO A 36 16.11 10.53 16.63
C PRO A 36 15.20 9.59 17.43
N ASN A 37 15.40 8.27 17.26
CA ASN A 37 14.65 7.18 17.90
C ASN A 37 13.17 7.02 17.51
N THR A 38 12.60 7.94 16.71
CA THR A 38 11.21 7.88 16.23
C THR A 38 10.88 6.57 15.52
N ASN A 39 11.80 6.04 14.72
CA ASN A 39 11.62 4.76 14.00
C ASN A 39 11.14 3.65 14.95
N SER A 40 11.72 3.55 16.15
CA SER A 40 11.41 2.49 17.12
C SER A 40 9.98 2.54 17.67
N TYR A 41 9.33 3.70 17.63
CA TYR A 41 7.99 3.92 18.18
C TYR A 41 6.88 3.83 17.13
N PHE A 42 7.19 4.17 15.87
CA PHE A 42 6.20 4.26 14.79
C PHE A 42 6.28 3.12 13.76
N CYS A 43 7.46 2.52 13.57
CA CYS A 43 7.59 1.33 12.74
C CYS A 43 7.36 0.05 13.55
N ILE A 44 6.90 -1.00 12.89
CA ILE A 44 6.84 -2.31 13.51
C ILE A 44 8.22 -2.95 13.44
N PHE A 45 8.74 -3.30 14.60
CA PHE A 45 9.86 -4.22 14.76
C PHE A 45 9.27 -5.54 15.22
N GLY A 46 9.64 -6.65 14.57
CA GLY A 46 9.12 -7.96 14.99
C GLY A 46 9.43 -8.24 16.46
N GLY A 47 10.58 -7.78 16.97
CA GLY A 47 10.99 -7.98 18.36
C GLY A 47 10.27 -7.12 19.39
N TYR A 48 9.69 -5.98 19.00
CA TYR A 48 8.92 -5.12 19.91
C TYR A 48 7.42 -5.42 19.92
N LEU A 49 6.92 -6.16 18.92
CA LEU A 49 5.53 -6.61 18.88
C LEU A 49 5.28 -7.75 19.89
N LEU A 50 6.30 -8.57 20.12
CA LEU A 50 6.29 -9.71 21.04
C LEU A 50 6.62 -9.32 22.49
N PRO A 51 6.43 -10.23 23.47
CA PRO A 51 6.92 -10.02 24.83
C PRO A 51 8.41 -9.69 24.82
N PRO A 52 8.90 -8.74 25.65
CA PRO A 52 8.23 -8.11 26.79
C PRO A 52 7.52 -6.76 26.50
N TYR A 53 7.65 -6.18 25.31
CA TYR A 53 7.26 -4.77 25.08
C TYR A 53 5.82 -4.55 24.60
N PHE A 54 5.22 -5.52 23.90
CA PHE A 54 3.82 -5.49 23.44
C PHE A 54 3.37 -4.18 22.78
N ARG A 55 4.15 -3.68 21.81
CA ARG A 55 3.87 -2.40 21.12
C ARG A 55 2.80 -2.51 20.03
N PHE A 56 1.57 -2.90 20.39
CA PHE A 56 0.49 -3.14 19.42
C PHE A 56 0.07 -1.92 18.60
N TRP A 57 0.24 -0.71 19.13
CA TRP A 57 -0.08 0.53 18.41
C TRP A 57 0.73 0.69 17.12
N THR A 58 1.92 0.07 17.04
CA THR A 58 2.78 0.09 15.85
C THR A 58 2.08 -0.49 14.62
N LEU A 59 1.11 -1.40 14.79
CA LEU A 59 0.32 -1.95 13.69
C LEU A 59 -0.50 -0.88 12.95
N LEU A 60 -0.96 0.13 13.69
CA LEU A 60 -1.74 1.23 13.12
C LEU A 60 -0.82 2.36 12.65
N THR A 61 0.16 2.74 13.47
CA THR A 61 1.01 3.89 13.19
C THR A 61 2.00 3.64 12.06
N SER A 62 2.40 2.38 11.82
CA SER A 62 3.29 2.00 10.72
C SER A 62 2.73 2.36 9.35
N SER A 63 1.40 2.37 9.21
CA SER A 63 0.72 2.67 7.94
C SER A 63 0.82 4.16 7.55
N PHE A 64 1.11 5.05 8.50
CA PHE A 64 1.22 6.49 8.23
C PHE A 64 2.67 6.99 8.22
N TYR A 65 3.61 6.14 8.64
CA TYR A 65 5.00 6.52 8.87
C TYR A 65 5.94 5.95 7.81
N ASN A 66 6.79 6.82 7.26
CA ASN A 66 7.91 6.43 6.40
C ASN A 66 9.14 7.27 6.75
N TYR A 67 10.31 6.67 6.63
CA TYR A 67 11.60 7.33 6.85
C TYR A 67 12.30 7.74 5.53
N SER A 68 11.92 7.15 4.40
CA SER A 68 12.49 7.48 3.09
C SER A 68 11.55 8.35 2.27
N LEU A 69 12.12 9.34 1.57
CA LEU A 69 11.38 10.18 0.62
C LEU A 69 10.76 9.35 -0.51
N THR A 70 11.47 8.32 -0.98
CA THR A 70 10.99 7.46 -2.08
C THR A 70 9.73 6.69 -1.67
N PHE A 71 9.70 6.13 -0.46
CA PHE A 71 8.53 5.44 0.06
C PHE A 71 7.39 6.42 0.40
N LEU A 72 7.69 7.63 0.87
CA LEU A 72 6.67 8.67 1.04
C LEU A 72 5.99 9.02 -0.30
N LEU A 73 6.76 9.25 -1.36
CA LEU A 73 6.20 9.56 -2.69
C LEU A 73 5.33 8.41 -3.20
N LEU A 74 5.76 7.18 -2.97
CA LEU A 74 5.01 5.98 -3.32
C LEU A 74 3.70 5.86 -2.51
N ASP A 75 3.70 6.22 -1.24
CA ASP A 75 2.50 6.23 -0.39
C ASP A 75 1.51 7.33 -0.80
N LEU A 76 2.00 8.53 -1.09
CA LEU A 76 1.19 9.62 -1.64
C LEU A 76 0.56 9.22 -2.98
N LEU A 77 1.33 8.59 -3.86
CA LEU A 77 0.83 8.03 -5.12
C LEU A 77 -0.23 6.96 -4.87
N THR A 78 -0.02 6.09 -3.88
CA THR A 78 -0.98 5.03 -3.53
C THR A 78 -2.31 5.61 -3.10
N VAL A 79 -2.31 6.57 -2.17
CA VAL A 79 -3.52 7.23 -1.68
C VAL A 79 -4.21 8.02 -2.80
N PHE A 80 -3.45 8.64 -3.69
CA PHE A 80 -3.97 9.32 -4.88
C PHE A 80 -4.67 8.36 -5.84
N LEU A 81 -4.00 7.26 -6.22
CA LEU A 81 -4.54 6.24 -7.11
C LEU A 81 -5.77 5.58 -6.52
N MET A 82 -5.72 5.30 -5.22
CA MET A 82 -6.83 4.73 -4.45
C MET A 82 -8.06 5.64 -4.50
N ASP A 83 -7.89 6.95 -4.26
CA ASP A 83 -8.96 7.92 -4.43
C ASP A 83 -9.50 7.92 -5.86
N LYS A 84 -8.63 7.98 -6.88
CA LYS A 84 -9.06 8.05 -8.29
C LYS A 84 -9.79 6.80 -8.79
N LEU A 85 -9.40 5.62 -8.30
CA LEU A 85 -9.99 4.36 -8.73
C LEU A 85 -11.29 4.05 -7.97
N LEU A 86 -11.36 4.37 -6.66
CA LEU A 86 -12.50 4.02 -5.82
C LEU A 86 -13.51 5.14 -5.60
N SER A 87 -13.15 6.42 -5.76
CA SER A 87 -14.05 7.53 -5.39
C SER A 87 -15.34 7.56 -6.20
N GLY A 88 -15.35 6.93 -7.38
CA GLY A 88 -16.55 6.80 -8.21
C GLY A 88 -17.55 5.82 -7.61
N PRO A 89 -17.24 4.50 -7.59
CA PRO A 89 -18.20 3.50 -7.17
C PRO A 89 -18.40 3.37 -5.65
N TYR A 90 -17.43 3.80 -4.83
CA TYR A 90 -17.39 3.46 -3.40
C TYR A 90 -17.48 4.68 -2.48
N LYS A 91 -18.14 4.49 -1.34
CA LYS A 91 -18.21 5.51 -0.28
C LYS A 91 -16.88 5.59 0.47
N TRP A 92 -16.55 6.77 1.01
CA TRP A 92 -15.31 6.98 1.78
C TRP A 92 -15.08 5.95 2.90
N LEU A 93 -16.13 5.52 3.60
CA LEU A 93 -16.02 4.51 4.66
C LEU A 93 -15.60 3.13 4.13
N GLU A 94 -16.01 2.76 2.92
CA GLU A 94 -15.61 1.50 2.29
C GLU A 94 -14.14 1.55 1.88
N LEU A 95 -13.68 2.69 1.38
CA LEU A 95 -12.27 2.95 1.11
C LEU A 95 -11.41 2.81 2.38
N LEU A 96 -11.84 3.43 3.48
CA LEU A 96 -11.14 3.31 4.76
C LEU A 96 -11.09 1.86 5.25
N ARG A 97 -12.21 1.12 5.19
CA ARG A 97 -12.26 -0.30 5.57
C ARG A 97 -11.31 -1.14 4.73
N PHE A 98 -11.29 -0.94 3.41
CA PHE A 98 -10.36 -1.60 2.50
C PHE A 98 -8.90 -1.31 2.88
N SER A 99 -8.57 -0.05 3.10
CA SER A 99 -7.22 0.39 3.48
C SER A 99 -6.76 -0.20 4.80
N ILE A 100 -7.61 -0.14 5.83
CA ILE A 100 -7.31 -0.65 7.17
C ILE A 100 -7.12 -2.16 7.11
N CYS A 101 -8.03 -2.89 6.45
CA CYS A 101 -7.92 -4.35 6.33
C CYS A 101 -6.61 -4.75 5.65
N ILE A 102 -6.28 -4.16 4.48
CA ILE A 102 -5.07 -4.56 3.75
C ILE A 102 -3.81 -4.30 4.57
N ASN A 103 -3.65 -3.09 5.12
CA ASN A 103 -2.43 -2.75 5.85
C ASN A 103 -2.27 -3.55 7.15
N LEU A 104 -3.37 -3.78 7.90
CA LEU A 104 -3.31 -4.57 9.12
C LEU A 104 -2.94 -6.03 8.84
N PHE A 105 -3.68 -6.70 7.94
CA PHE A 105 -3.44 -8.12 7.68
C PHE A 105 -2.09 -8.36 6.99
N SER A 106 -1.63 -7.46 6.12
CA SER A 106 -0.32 -7.58 5.47
C SER A 106 0.82 -7.37 6.46
N SER A 107 0.72 -6.35 7.31
CA SER A 107 1.71 -6.10 8.37
C SER A 107 1.80 -7.29 9.33
N ILE A 108 0.67 -7.84 9.75
CA ILE A 108 0.65 -9.05 10.59
C ILE A 108 1.30 -10.23 9.85
N SER A 109 0.93 -10.47 8.58
CA SER A 109 1.50 -11.57 7.80
C SER A 109 3.03 -11.45 7.64
N VAL A 110 3.55 -10.26 7.33
CA VAL A 110 4.99 -10.03 7.19
C VAL A 110 5.71 -10.14 8.53
N THR A 111 5.12 -9.65 9.62
CA THR A 111 5.72 -9.80 10.97
C THR A 111 5.79 -11.25 11.41
N LEU A 112 4.74 -12.06 11.14
CA LEU A 112 4.76 -13.51 11.39
C LEU A 112 5.80 -14.22 10.55
N PHE A 113 5.99 -13.80 9.29
CA PHE A 113 7.04 -14.31 8.43
C PHE A 113 8.44 -13.99 8.99
N LEU A 114 8.70 -12.75 9.39
CA LEU A 114 9.96 -12.35 10.03
C LEU A 114 10.22 -13.14 11.32
N LEU A 115 9.17 -13.38 12.10
CA LEU A 115 9.22 -14.20 13.31
C LEU A 115 9.63 -15.64 13.01
N PHE A 116 9.05 -16.26 11.98
CA PHE A 116 9.46 -17.59 11.52
C PHE A 116 10.94 -17.62 11.11
N PHE A 117 11.40 -16.63 10.34
CA PHE A 117 12.81 -16.53 9.95
C PHE A 117 13.75 -16.33 11.14
N ALA A 118 13.33 -15.57 12.16
CA ALA A 118 14.13 -15.38 13.35
C ALA A 118 14.27 -16.64 14.20
N PHE A 119 13.27 -17.54 14.17
CA PHE A 119 13.40 -18.85 14.80
C PHE A 119 14.33 -19.80 14.04
N THR A 120 14.38 -19.72 12.71
CA THR A 120 15.20 -20.61 11.89
C THR A 120 16.65 -20.15 11.75
N TYR A 121 16.89 -18.85 11.66
CA TYR A 121 18.21 -18.29 11.34
C TYR A 121 18.81 -17.51 12.51
N ASP A 122 18.47 -16.23 12.62
CA ASP A 122 19.03 -15.33 13.63
C ASP A 122 17.95 -14.39 14.17
N LYS A 123 17.95 -14.22 15.49
CA LYS A 123 17.07 -13.30 16.22
C LYS A 123 17.32 -11.83 15.86
N ASN A 124 18.52 -11.49 15.38
CA ASN A 124 18.86 -10.12 14.99
C ASN A 124 17.98 -9.61 13.83
N ILE A 125 17.48 -10.51 12.97
CA ILE A 125 16.56 -10.20 11.87
C ILE A 125 15.32 -9.46 12.39
N LEU A 126 14.87 -9.80 13.60
CA LEU A 126 13.67 -9.24 14.21
C LEU A 126 13.79 -7.76 14.59
N PHE A 127 15.02 -7.25 14.70
CA PHE A 127 15.33 -5.85 15.05
C PHE A 127 15.91 -5.05 13.88
N SER A 128 16.51 -5.73 12.90
CA SER A 128 17.13 -5.06 11.73
C SER A 128 16.12 -4.64 10.67
N TYR A 129 14.96 -5.31 10.58
CA TYR A 129 13.96 -5.04 9.55
C TYR A 129 12.74 -4.31 10.11
N HIS A 130 12.37 -3.21 9.45
CA HIS A 130 11.25 -2.36 9.84
C HIS A 130 10.09 -2.52 8.86
N VAL A 131 8.90 -2.78 9.38
CA VAL A 131 7.67 -2.86 8.58
C VAL A 131 6.90 -1.54 8.77
N CYS A 132 6.88 -0.70 7.73
CA CYS A 132 6.19 0.59 7.70
C CYS A 132 5.83 0.99 6.26
N GLY A 133 4.93 1.97 6.14
CA GLY A 133 4.40 2.50 4.88
C GLY A 133 3.13 1.81 4.36
N LEU A 134 2.63 2.31 3.24
CA LEU A 134 1.43 1.84 2.54
C LEU A 134 1.75 0.97 1.31
N VAL A 135 2.95 0.40 1.24
CA VAL A 135 3.37 -0.46 0.13
C VAL A 135 2.40 -1.64 -0.07
N ALA A 136 1.86 -2.20 1.01
CA ALA A 136 0.85 -3.25 0.92
C ALA A 136 -0.46 -2.76 0.30
N LEU A 137 -0.89 -1.53 0.64
CA LEU A 137 -2.03 -0.89 0.01
C LEU A 137 -1.79 -0.65 -1.47
N LEU A 138 -0.57 -0.29 -1.90
CA LEU A 138 -0.23 -0.17 -3.31
C LEU A 138 -0.49 -1.48 -4.05
N GLY A 139 -0.05 -2.61 -3.49
CA GLY A 139 -0.35 -3.95 -4.00
C GLY A 139 -1.86 -4.16 -4.18
N GLY A 140 -2.65 -3.81 -3.17
CA GLY A 140 -4.10 -3.90 -3.25
C GLY A 140 -4.74 -2.99 -4.30
N VAL A 141 -4.22 -1.77 -4.46
CA VAL A 141 -4.67 -0.82 -5.48
C VAL A 141 -4.41 -1.35 -6.88
N THR A 142 -3.34 -2.12 -7.13
CA THR A 142 -3.11 -2.75 -8.45
C THR A 142 -4.19 -3.78 -8.79
N VAL A 143 -4.57 -4.63 -7.82
CA VAL A 143 -5.62 -5.65 -8.00
C VAL A 143 -6.96 -4.98 -8.28
N LEU A 144 -7.21 -3.90 -7.57
CA LEU A 144 -8.42 -3.12 -7.73
C LEU A 144 -8.49 -2.39 -9.07
N GLY A 145 -7.39 -1.78 -9.50
CA GLY A 145 -7.27 -1.18 -10.83
C GLY A 145 -7.54 -2.20 -11.93
N ARG A 146 -7.05 -3.44 -11.74
CA ARG A 146 -7.41 -4.57 -12.61
C ARG A 146 -8.92 -4.84 -12.61
N GLN A 147 -9.61 -4.85 -11.47
CA GLN A 147 -11.04 -5.11 -11.42
C GLN A 147 -11.87 -4.01 -12.08
N MET A 148 -11.54 -2.74 -11.82
CA MET A 148 -12.31 -1.59 -12.30
C MET A 148 -12.10 -1.28 -13.79
N MET A 149 -10.91 -1.58 -14.33
CA MET A 149 -10.50 -1.15 -15.67
C MET A 149 -10.00 -2.30 -16.55
N SER A 150 -10.32 -3.56 -16.22
CA SER A 150 -9.80 -4.77 -16.88
C SER A 150 -9.73 -4.68 -18.41
N ASP A 151 -10.74 -4.09 -19.04
CA ASP A 151 -10.89 -4.06 -20.50
C ASP A 151 -10.20 -2.89 -21.19
N LYS A 152 -9.72 -1.90 -20.42
CA LYS A 152 -8.99 -0.77 -20.99
C LYS A 152 -7.61 -1.23 -21.46
N LEU A 153 -7.19 -0.71 -22.61
CA LEU A 153 -5.82 -0.82 -23.08
C LEU A 153 -4.93 0.12 -22.28
N LEU A 154 -3.82 -0.38 -21.76
CA LEU A 154 -2.77 0.43 -21.15
C LEU A 154 -1.84 0.98 -22.22
N ILE A 155 -1.22 0.05 -22.96
CA ILE A 155 -0.20 0.35 -23.97
C ILE A 155 -0.41 -0.67 -25.09
N GLY A 156 -0.62 -0.16 -26.30
CA GLY A 156 -0.60 -0.98 -27.52
C GLY A 156 0.81 -0.99 -28.08
N PHE A 157 1.51 -2.13 -27.98
CA PHE A 157 2.76 -2.35 -28.71
C PHE A 157 2.45 -3.07 -30.02
N PRO A 158 3.32 -2.93 -31.05
CA PRO A 158 3.18 -3.68 -32.31
C PRO A 158 3.24 -5.20 -32.11
N LEU A 159 3.89 -5.67 -31.03
CA LEU A 159 4.06 -7.09 -30.70
C LEU A 159 3.06 -7.62 -29.66
N GLY A 160 2.16 -6.78 -29.12
CA GLY A 160 1.21 -7.23 -28.10
C GLY A 160 0.44 -6.11 -27.40
N LYS A 161 -0.78 -6.42 -26.95
CA LYS A 161 -1.69 -5.49 -26.27
C LYS A 161 -1.61 -5.66 -24.76
N ILE A 162 -0.96 -4.73 -24.05
CA ILE A 162 -0.95 -4.70 -22.58
C ILE A 162 -2.25 -4.04 -22.11
N ARG A 163 -3.00 -4.78 -21.30
CA ARG A 163 -4.27 -4.36 -20.67
C ARG A 163 -4.10 -4.21 -19.16
N TYR A 164 -4.98 -3.44 -18.52
CA TYR A 164 -4.96 -3.22 -17.06
C TYR A 164 -5.00 -4.52 -16.24
N LYS A 165 -5.52 -5.62 -16.81
CA LYS A 165 -5.48 -6.95 -16.20
C LYS A 165 -4.07 -7.47 -15.87
N HIS A 166 -3.03 -6.97 -16.55
CA HIS A 166 -1.65 -7.40 -16.34
C HIS A 166 -0.89 -6.55 -15.32
N ILE A 167 -1.45 -5.43 -14.83
CA ILE A 167 -0.76 -4.53 -13.90
C ILE A 167 -0.24 -5.26 -12.66
N PRO A 168 -1.05 -6.03 -11.91
CA PRO A 168 -0.57 -6.64 -10.67
C PRO A 168 0.64 -7.56 -10.90
N PHE A 169 0.65 -8.26 -12.03
CA PHE A 169 1.75 -9.15 -12.40
C PHE A 169 3.00 -8.36 -12.78
N ILE A 170 2.86 -7.34 -13.65
CA ILE A 170 3.97 -6.48 -14.08
C ILE A 170 4.58 -5.74 -12.89
N SER A 171 3.76 -5.19 -11.99
CA SER A 171 4.24 -4.51 -10.79
C SER A 171 4.94 -5.46 -9.83
N THR A 172 4.46 -6.69 -9.68
CA THR A 172 5.14 -7.70 -8.85
C THR A 172 6.50 -8.07 -9.44
N LEU A 173 6.57 -8.26 -10.76
CA LEU A 173 7.82 -8.53 -11.46
C LEU A 173 8.80 -7.37 -11.31
N PHE A 174 8.32 -6.12 -11.41
CA PHE A 174 9.13 -4.94 -11.17
C PHE A 174 9.73 -4.90 -9.75
N PHE A 175 8.91 -5.14 -8.72
CA PHE A 175 9.44 -5.24 -7.34
C PHE A 175 10.40 -6.42 -7.17
N ALA A 176 10.16 -7.55 -7.83
CA ALA A 176 11.08 -8.69 -7.80
C ALA A 176 12.43 -8.37 -8.44
N VAL A 177 12.44 -7.64 -9.56
CA VAL A 177 13.68 -7.17 -10.20
C VAL A 177 14.43 -6.18 -9.30
N LEU A 178 13.71 -5.22 -8.69
CA LEU A 178 14.31 -4.29 -7.72
C LEU A 178 14.94 -5.03 -6.53
N PHE A 179 14.28 -6.07 -6.04
CA PHE A 179 14.81 -6.93 -5.00
C PHE A 179 16.06 -7.68 -5.46
N SER A 180 16.05 -8.29 -6.66
CA SER A 180 17.20 -9.04 -7.20
C SER A 180 18.44 -8.16 -7.45
N ILE A 181 18.26 -6.88 -7.81
CA ILE A 181 19.36 -5.93 -8.01
C ILE A 181 19.83 -5.32 -6.67
N GLY A 182 19.12 -5.58 -5.56
CA GLY A 182 19.45 -5.05 -4.23
C GLY A 182 19.02 -3.60 -4.01
N LEU A 183 18.18 -3.04 -4.89
CA LEU A 183 17.62 -1.68 -4.75
C LEU A 183 16.44 -1.62 -3.76
N CYS A 184 15.84 -2.76 -3.45
CA CYS A 184 14.76 -2.88 -2.49
C CYS A 184 15.07 -4.03 -1.52
N THR A 185 14.78 -3.85 -0.23
CA THR A 185 14.85 -4.93 0.75
C THR A 185 13.71 -5.92 0.55
N GLY A 186 13.80 -7.10 1.18
CA GLY A 186 12.75 -8.12 1.09
C GLY A 186 11.41 -7.70 1.74
N VAL A 187 11.43 -6.76 2.69
CA VAL A 187 10.22 -6.35 3.44
C VAL A 187 9.19 -5.62 2.56
N PRO A 188 9.53 -4.54 1.83
CA PRO A 188 8.57 -3.90 0.92
C PRO A 188 8.05 -4.85 -0.17
N PHE A 189 8.89 -5.75 -0.67
CA PHE A 189 8.46 -6.78 -1.62
C PHE A 189 7.42 -7.71 -1.00
N SER A 190 7.69 -8.25 0.19
CA SER A 190 6.75 -9.12 0.91
C SER A 190 5.45 -8.40 1.28
N LEU A 191 5.51 -7.12 1.68
CA LEU A 191 4.33 -6.28 1.93
C LEU A 191 3.49 -6.11 0.66
N PHE A 192 4.14 -5.81 -0.47
CA PHE A 192 3.45 -5.64 -1.74
C PHE A 192 2.71 -6.92 -2.16
N VAL A 193 3.40 -8.07 -2.11
CA VAL A 193 2.84 -9.37 -2.50
C VAL A 193 1.72 -9.80 -1.56
N THR A 194 1.92 -9.72 -0.24
CA THR A 194 0.86 -10.04 0.74
C THR A 194 -0.34 -9.11 0.59
N GLY A 195 -0.12 -7.83 0.31
CA GLY A 195 -1.15 -6.86 -0.02
C GLY A 195 -2.00 -7.25 -1.23
N ILE A 196 -1.40 -7.78 -2.29
CA ILE A 196 -2.11 -8.32 -3.46
C ILE A 196 -3.03 -9.48 -3.05
N PHE A 197 -2.51 -10.47 -2.31
CA PHE A 197 -3.30 -11.63 -1.90
C PHE A 197 -4.47 -11.26 -0.99
N ILE A 198 -4.22 -10.38 0.00
CA ILE A 198 -5.25 -9.91 0.92
C ILE A 198 -6.29 -9.08 0.19
N ALA A 199 -5.89 -8.17 -0.69
CA ALA A 199 -6.83 -7.38 -1.48
C ALA A 199 -7.69 -8.24 -2.40
N TRP A 200 -7.09 -9.23 -3.06
CA TRP A 200 -7.84 -10.18 -3.89
C TRP A 200 -8.89 -10.94 -3.07
N THR A 201 -8.50 -11.41 -1.87
CA THR A 201 -9.39 -12.13 -0.95
C THR A 201 -10.51 -11.22 -0.43
N TYR A 202 -10.16 -9.99 -0.03
CA TYR A 202 -11.10 -8.98 0.42
C TYR A 202 -12.15 -8.65 -0.65
N LEU A 203 -11.71 -8.34 -1.86
CA LEU A 203 -12.60 -7.94 -2.96
C LEU A 203 -13.49 -9.10 -3.40
N ARG A 204 -13.00 -10.35 -3.32
CA ARG A 204 -13.77 -11.53 -3.71
C ARG A 204 -14.84 -11.92 -2.68
N PHE A 205 -14.54 -11.84 -1.39
CA PHE A 205 -15.42 -12.41 -0.34
C PHE A 205 -16.03 -11.38 0.62
N PHE A 206 -15.31 -10.32 0.94
CA PHE A 206 -15.71 -9.35 1.98
C PHE A 206 -16.39 -8.11 1.42
N GLN A 207 -16.13 -7.78 0.14
CA GLN A 207 -16.84 -6.71 -0.51
C GLN A 207 -18.31 -7.11 -0.68
N LYS A 208 -19.20 -6.37 0.00
CA LYS A 208 -20.64 -6.46 -0.23
C LYS A 208 -20.91 -6.04 -1.66
N HIS A 209 -21.12 -7.02 -2.52
CA HIS A 209 -21.79 -6.79 -3.78
C HIS A 209 -23.24 -6.53 -3.40
N SER A 210 -23.77 -5.37 -3.79
CA SER A 210 -25.21 -5.20 -3.82
C SER A 210 -25.71 -6.22 -4.83
N ASN A 211 -26.02 -7.43 -4.37
CA ASN A 211 -26.81 -8.39 -5.14
C ASN A 211 -28.03 -7.59 -5.59
N GLY A 212 -28.24 -7.48 -6.91
CA GLY A 212 -29.25 -6.62 -7.54
C GLY A 212 -30.69 -7.06 -7.27
N LEU A 213 -31.06 -7.15 -5.99
CA LEU A 213 -32.41 -7.31 -5.49
C LEU A 213 -32.79 -6.00 -4.79
N LEU A 214 -32.96 -4.96 -5.60
CA LEU A 214 -33.81 -3.78 -5.36
C LEU A 214 -34.17 -3.20 -6.73
#